data_AF-A0A1H5Z9W5-F1
#
_entry.id   AF-A0A1H5Z9W5-F1
#
_cell.length_a   1.000
_cell.length_b   1.000
_cell.length_c   1.000
_cell.angle_alpha   90.00
_cell.angle_beta   90.00
_cell.angle_gamma   90.00
#
_symmetry.space_group_name_H-M   'P 1'
#
loop_
_entity.id
_entity.type
_entity.pdbx_description
1 polymer ?
#
loop_
_entity_poly.entity_id
_entity_poly.type
_entity_poly.pdbx_seq_one_letter_code
_entity_poly.pdbx_strand_id
1 'polypeptide(L)'
;MDIQTLFSNQTSSIQAATKPDAMAAAAAEKFESFSATLANAEGEAKAALSGNADPHALVAALAQSELAVETAVTLRNKVVEAYQEILRMPV
;
A
#
# COMPACT_ATOMS: atom_id res chain seq x y z
N MET A 1 -22.24 -18.92 -23.79
CA MET A 1 -21.09 -18.11 -23.34
C MET A 1 -21.33 -17.78 -21.88
N ASP A 2 -20.76 -18.50 -20.93
CA ASP A 2 -19.37 -18.39 -20.43
C ASP A 2 -19.38 -17.80 -19.00
N ILE A 3 -20.22 -18.35 -18.13
CA ILE A 3 -20.20 -18.03 -16.69
C ILE A 3 -19.05 -18.81 -16.02
N GLN A 4 -18.75 -20.01 -16.54
CA GLN A 4 -17.75 -20.92 -15.99
C GLN A 4 -16.30 -20.42 -16.20
N THR A 5 -16.04 -19.63 -17.25
CA THR A 5 -14.71 -19.05 -17.53
C THR A 5 -14.39 -17.85 -16.62
N LEU A 6 -15.41 -17.10 -16.18
CA LEU A 6 -15.25 -16.00 -15.22
C LEU A 6 -14.82 -16.52 -13.85
N PHE A 7 -15.44 -17.62 -13.38
CA PHE A 7 -15.05 -18.24 -12.12
C PHE A 7 -13.63 -18.85 -12.18
N SER A 8 -13.24 -19.50 -13.28
CA SER A 8 -11.88 -20.06 -13.39
C SER A 8 -10.77 -19.00 -13.39
N ASN A 9 -11.06 -17.80 -13.92
CA ASN A 9 -10.09 -16.70 -13.89
C ASN A 9 -9.96 -16.07 -12.49
N GLN A 10 -11.04 -16.06 -11.71
CA GLN A 10 -11.06 -15.58 -10.34
C GLN A 10 -10.33 -16.54 -9.38
N THR A 11 -10.47 -17.85 -9.55
CA THR A 11 -9.76 -18.83 -8.71
C THR A 11 -8.26 -18.84 -8.98
N SER A 12 -7.85 -18.59 -10.23
CA SER A 12 -6.44 -18.53 -10.63
C SER A 12 -5.70 -17.32 -10.04
N SER A 13 -6.36 -16.17 -9.92
CA SER A 13 -5.78 -14.98 -9.28
C SER A 13 -5.70 -15.11 -7.76
N ILE A 14 -6.66 -15.79 -7.13
CA ILE A 14 -6.60 -16.11 -5.68
C ILE A 14 -5.49 -17.13 -5.40
N GLN A 15 -5.29 -18.13 -6.27
CA GLN A 15 -4.23 -19.11 -6.09
C GLN A 15 -2.83 -18.53 -6.40
N ALA A 16 -2.72 -17.60 -7.36
CA ALA A 16 -1.49 -16.85 -7.59
C ALA A 16 -1.11 -15.97 -6.37
N ALA A 17 -2.09 -15.39 -5.66
CA ALA A 17 -1.84 -14.63 -4.43
C ALA A 17 -1.27 -15.48 -3.27
N THR A 18 -1.36 -16.81 -3.34
CA THR A 18 -0.77 -17.73 -2.33
C THR A 18 0.66 -18.17 -2.66
N LYS A 19 1.22 -17.75 -3.80
CA LYS A 19 2.62 -18.00 -4.14
C LYS A 19 3.47 -16.80 -3.68
N PRO A 20 4.50 -17.01 -2.83
CA PRO A 20 5.37 -15.93 -2.35
C PRO A 20 5.96 -15.07 -3.48
N ASP A 21 6.28 -15.71 -4.60
CA ASP A 21 6.90 -15.07 -5.78
C ASP A 21 5.93 -14.14 -6.53
N ALA A 22 4.67 -14.55 -6.69
CA ALA A 22 3.65 -13.73 -7.35
C ALA A 22 3.17 -12.58 -6.46
N MET A 23 3.14 -12.78 -5.14
CA MET A 23 2.91 -11.70 -4.18
C MET A 23 4.08 -10.71 -4.14
N ALA A 24 5.32 -11.18 -4.24
CA ALA A 24 6.50 -10.33 -4.33
C ALA A 24 6.53 -9.50 -5.63
N ALA A 25 6.18 -10.10 -6.77
CA ALA A 25 6.06 -9.40 -8.05
C ALA A 25 4.95 -8.32 -8.02
N ALA A 26 3.77 -8.66 -7.50
CA ALA A 26 2.68 -7.71 -7.33
C ALA A 26 3.03 -6.58 -6.34
N ALA A 27 3.77 -6.89 -5.27
CA ALA A 27 4.25 -5.89 -4.32
C ALA A 27 5.30 -4.97 -4.94
N ALA A 28 6.20 -5.48 -5.80
CA ALA A 28 7.17 -4.68 -6.51
C ALA A 28 6.50 -3.68 -7.48
N GLU A 29 5.52 -4.14 -8.26
CA GLU A 29 4.74 -3.28 -9.17
C GLU A 29 3.96 -2.19 -8.42
N LYS A 30 3.35 -2.55 -7.27
CA LYS A 30 2.68 -1.60 -6.37
C LYS A 30 3.66 -0.60 -5.79
N PHE A 31 4.87 -1.02 -5.41
CA PHE A 31 5.91 -0.15 -4.86
C PHE A 31 6.43 0.85 -5.91
N GLU A 32 6.64 0.39 -7.13
CA GLU A 32 7.05 1.26 -8.24
C GLU A 32 5.97 2.30 -8.57
N SER A 33 4.71 1.88 -8.60
CA SER A 33 3.55 2.78 -8.77
C SER A 33 3.41 3.78 -7.62
N PHE A 34 3.68 3.35 -6.39
CA PHE A 34 3.68 4.19 -5.20
C PHE A 34 4.80 5.23 -5.25
N SER A 35 6.02 4.82 -5.63
CA SER A 35 7.16 5.72 -5.82
C SER A 35 6.88 6.78 -6.89
N ALA A 36 6.29 6.39 -8.02
CA ALA A 36 5.86 7.32 -9.06
C ALA A 36 4.79 8.30 -8.56
N THR A 37 3.84 7.83 -7.75
CA THR A 37 2.80 8.69 -7.14
C THR A 37 3.40 9.67 -6.13
N LEU A 38 4.35 9.21 -5.31
CA LEU A 38 5.04 10.04 -4.32
C LEU A 38 5.85 11.15 -4.98
N ALA A 39 6.59 10.85 -6.06
CA ALA A 39 7.34 11.85 -6.82
C ALA A 39 6.43 12.95 -7.43
N ASN A 40 5.26 12.56 -7.93
CA ASN A 40 4.26 13.52 -8.42
C ASN A 40 3.69 14.36 -7.27
N ALA A 41 3.36 13.73 -6.15
CA ALA A 41 2.86 14.41 -4.96
C ALA A 41 3.88 15.40 -4.37
N GLU A 42 5.18 15.09 -4.39
CA GLU A 42 6.24 16.02 -3.98
C GLU A 42 6.34 17.24 -4.89
N GLY A 43 6.16 17.07 -6.20
CA GLY A 43 6.12 18.17 -7.16
C GLY A 43 4.95 19.11 -6.91
N GLU A 44 3.77 18.55 -6.64
CA GLU A 44 2.56 19.31 -6.32
C GLU A 44 2.64 19.97 -4.94
N ALA A 45 3.22 19.29 -3.95
CA ALA A 45 3.49 19.86 -2.63
C ALA A 45 4.49 21.03 -2.71
N LYS A 46 5.54 20.93 -3.54
CA LYS A 46 6.45 22.07 -3.80
C LYS A 46 5.74 23.25 -4.45
N ALA A 47 4.83 22.99 -5.39
CA ALA A 47 4.03 24.03 -6.01
C ALA A 47 3.12 24.72 -4.98
N ALA A 48 2.46 23.94 -4.12
CA ALA A 48 1.59 24.44 -3.04
C ALA A 48 2.36 25.24 -1.97
N LEU A 49 3.58 24.82 -1.64
CA LEU A 49 4.44 25.50 -0.66
C LEU A 49 5.07 26.80 -1.20
N SER A 50 5.14 26.98 -2.53
CA SER A 50 5.87 28.10 -3.15
C SER A 50 5.17 29.45 -3.13
N GLY A 51 3.99 29.62 -2.52
CA GLY A 51 3.52 31.01 -2.36
C GLY A 51 2.20 31.41 -1.71
N ASN A 52 1.34 30.56 -1.14
CA ASN A 52 0.07 31.10 -0.58
C ASN A 52 -0.63 30.25 0.51
N ALA A 53 0.12 29.57 1.38
CA ALA A 53 -0.47 28.63 2.35
C ALA A 53 -1.29 29.35 3.45
N ASP A 54 -2.59 29.49 3.20
CA ASP A 54 -3.64 29.74 4.19
C ASP A 54 -3.56 28.67 5.31
N PRO A 55 -3.72 29.00 6.60
CA PRO A 55 -3.76 28.02 7.70
C PRO A 55 -4.70 26.83 7.46
N HIS A 56 -5.74 26.98 6.63
CA HIS A 56 -6.57 25.85 6.18
C HIS A 56 -5.83 24.81 5.34
N ALA A 57 -4.87 25.22 4.50
CA ALA A 57 -4.07 24.31 3.68
C ALA A 57 -3.13 23.44 4.53
N LEU A 58 -2.63 23.98 5.64
CA LEU A 58 -1.80 23.23 6.58
C LEU A 58 -2.60 22.12 7.28
N VAL A 59 -3.83 22.41 7.69
CA VAL A 59 -4.73 21.42 8.31
C VAL A 59 -5.14 20.33 7.31
N ALA A 60 -5.40 20.68 6.05
CA ALA A 60 -5.68 19.71 5.00
C ALA A 60 -4.48 18.76 4.75
N ALA A 61 -3.26 19.30 4.70
CA ALA A 61 -2.04 18.51 4.54
C ALA A 61 -1.75 17.61 5.76
N LEU A 62 -2.05 18.08 6.97
CA LEU A 62 -1.93 17.29 8.20
C LEU A 62 -2.95 16.15 8.23
N ALA A 63 -4.22 16.40 7.88
CA ALA A 63 -5.24 15.36 7.77
C ALA A 63 -4.86 14.27 6.75
N GLN A 64 -4.20 14.65 5.65
CA GLN A 64 -3.70 13.68 4.67
C GLN A 64 -2.52 12.86 5.18
N SER A 65 -1.72 13.43 6.08
CA SER A 65 -0.58 12.74 6.71
C SER A 65 -1.03 11.72 7.78
N GLU A 66 -2.19 11.91 8.41
CA GLU A 66 -2.76 10.96 9.38
C GLU A 66 -2.99 9.58 8.76
N LEU A 67 -3.51 9.53 7.53
CA LEU A 67 -3.73 8.28 6.80
C LEU A 67 -2.43 7.50 6.55
N ALA A 68 -1.35 8.21 6.27
CA ALA A 68 -0.03 7.61 6.06
C ALA A 68 0.52 7.01 7.37
N VAL A 69 0.35 7.70 8.50
CA VAL A 69 0.77 7.21 9.82
C VAL A 69 -0.03 5.98 10.25
N GLU A 70 -1.35 5.98 10.06
CA GLU A 70 -2.21 4.84 10.38
C GLU A 70 -1.83 3.59 9.57
N THR A 71 -1.52 3.78 8.29
CA THR A 71 -1.04 2.69 7.41
C THR A 71 0.32 2.17 7.87
N ALA A 72 1.25 3.04 8.25
CA ALA A 72 2.56 2.65 8.77
C ALA A 72 2.44 1.86 10.09
N VAL A 73 1.56 2.27 11.00
CA VAL A 73 1.28 1.54 12.24
C VAL A 73 0.65 0.18 11.96
N THR A 74 -0.27 0.10 10.99
CA THR A 74 -0.88 -1.16 10.56
C THR A 74 0.17 -2.13 10.03
N LEU A 75 1.09 -1.65 9.18
CA LEU A 75 2.18 -2.47 8.65
C LEU A 75 3.12 -2.95 9.76
N ARG A 76 3.50 -2.07 10.69
CA ARG A 76 4.30 -2.43 11.88
C ARG A 76 3.64 -3.56 12.67
N ASN A 77 2.34 -3.46 12.93
CA ASN A 77 1.60 -4.47 13.67
C ASN A 77 1.58 -5.82 12.94
N LYS A 78 1.36 -5.82 11.61
CA LYS A 78 1.40 -7.04 10.79
C LYS A 78 2.77 -7.72 10.79
N VAL A 79 3.84 -6.93 10.77
CA VAL A 79 5.22 -7.45 10.87
C VAL A 79 5.46 -8.09 12.24
N VAL A 80 4.97 -7.48 13.32
CA VAL A 80 5.09 -8.05 14.67
C VAL A 80 4.28 -9.34 14.81
N GLU A 81 3.05 -9.38 14.30
CA GLU A 81 2.22 -10.60 14.29
C GLU A 81 2.93 -11.75 13.58
N ALA A 82 3.41 -11.51 12.35
CA ALA A 82 4.15 -12.50 11.57
C ALA A 82 5.43 -12.98 12.28
N TYR A 83 6.18 -12.06 12.91
CA TYR A 83 7.38 -12.42 13.66
C TYR A 83 7.05 -13.30 14.88
N GLN A 84 6.00 -12.95 15.62
CA GLN A 84 5.57 -13.75 16.76
C GLN A 84 4.98 -15.10 16.34
N GLU A 85 4.37 -15.20 15.16
CA GLU A 85 3.84 -16.47 14.64
C GLU A 85 4.96 -17.43 14.22
N ILE A 86 6.03 -16.92 13.60
CA ILE A 86 7.25 -17.71 13.32
C ILE A 86 7.88 -18.25 14.61
N LEU A 87 7.90 -17.45 15.68
CA LEU A 87 8.43 -17.88 16.98
C LEU A 87 7.49 -18.81 17.77
N ARG A 88 6.19 -18.84 17.43
CA ARG A 88 5.20 -19.73 18.07
C ARG A 88 5.07 -21.08 17.38
N MET A 89 5.65 -21.27 16.20
CA MET A 89 5.86 -22.61 15.69
C MET A 89 6.94 -23.29 16.55
N PRO A 90 6.63 -24.35 17.30
CA PRO A 90 7.67 -25.16 17.91
C PRO A 90 8.53 -25.75 16.79
N VAL A 91 9.85 -25.68 16.96
CA VAL A 91 10.82 -26.43 16.15
C VAL A 91 10.62 -27.94 16.31
#